data_AF-A0A924TNU3-F1
#
_entry.id   AF-A0A924TNU3-F1
#
_cell.length_a   1.000
_cell.length_b   1.000
_cell.length_c   1.000
_cell.angle_alpha   90.00
_cell.angle_beta   90.00
_cell.angle_gamma   90.00
#
_symmetry.space_group_name_H-M   'P 1'
#
loop_
_entity.id
_entity.type
_entity.pdbx_description
1 polymer ?
#
loop_
_entity_poly.entity_id
_entity_poly.type
_entity_poly.pdbx_seq_one_letter_code
_entity_poly.pdbx_strand_id
1 'polypeptide(L)'
;MLGSAKNRTKIGVAGLLGLALAAAPLAVLPAAANVAGTGVVINEAYLNGGSSGATYTHKFVELYNPTDVAIDLSAMSLQYRS
;
A
#
# COMPACT_ATOMS: atom_id res chain seq x y z
N MET A 1 -45.64 -27.07 -17.01
CA MET A 1 -45.08 -26.39 -15.83
C MET A 1 -43.59 -26.08 -16.03
N LEU A 2 -43.21 -25.24 -17.00
CA LEU A 2 -41.80 -24.97 -17.29
C LEU A 2 -41.47 -23.49 -16.97
N GLY A 3 -41.22 -23.22 -15.69
CA GLY A 3 -40.83 -21.91 -15.20
C GLY A 3 -39.40 -21.88 -14.67
N SER A 4 -38.63 -20.89 -15.13
CA SER A 4 -37.54 -20.25 -14.39
C SER A 4 -36.16 -20.96 -14.32
N ALA A 5 -35.57 -21.26 -15.48
CA ALA A 5 -34.13 -21.57 -15.58
C ALA A 5 -33.24 -20.33 -15.85
N LYS A 6 -33.82 -19.21 -16.30
CA LYS A 6 -33.07 -18.05 -16.84
C LYS A 6 -32.49 -17.09 -15.77
N ASN A 7 -32.98 -17.16 -14.53
CA ASN A 7 -32.54 -16.28 -13.44
C ASN A 7 -31.44 -16.88 -12.54
N ARG A 8 -31.20 -18.20 -12.60
CA ARG A 8 -30.21 -18.87 -11.75
C ARG A 8 -28.77 -18.63 -12.24
N THR A 9 -28.59 -18.45 -13.55
CA THR A 9 -27.28 -18.23 -14.18
C THR A 9 -26.74 -16.82 -13.98
N LYS A 10 -27.60 -15.79 -13.92
CA LYS A 10 -27.19 -14.39 -13.68
C LYS A 10 -26.69 -14.14 -12.25
N ILE A 11 -27.26 -14.83 -11.27
CA ILE A 11 -26.86 -14.74 -9.86
C ILE A 11 -25.48 -15.40 -9.65
N GLY A 12 -25.18 -16.48 -10.38
CA GLY A 12 -23.89 -17.15 -10.30
C GLY A 12 -22.71 -16.28 -10.78
N VAL A 13 -22.89 -15.53 -11.87
CA VAL A 13 -21.82 -14.66 -12.42
C VAL A 13 -21.58 -13.42 -11.54
N ALA A 14 -22.64 -12.81 -11.00
CA ALA A 14 -22.51 -11.67 -10.08
C ALA A 14 -21.87 -12.06 -8.74
N GLY A 15 -22.18 -13.26 -8.22
CA GLY A 15 -21.56 -13.79 -6.99
C GLY A 15 -20.07 -14.08 -7.14
N LEU A 16 -19.64 -14.60 -8.30
CA LEU A 16 -18.22 -14.89 -8.59
C LEU A 16 -17.36 -13.62 -8.72
N LEU A 17 -17.88 -12.56 -9.35
CA LEU A 17 -17.21 -11.25 -9.41
C LEU A 17 -17.14 -10.58 -8.03
N GLY A 18 -18.21 -10.69 -7.22
CA GLY A 18 -18.24 -10.18 -5.85
C GLY A 18 -17.27 -10.90 -4.92
N LEU A 19 -17.14 -12.23 -5.03
CA LEU A 19 -16.14 -12.99 -4.26
C LEU A 19 -14.71 -12.67 -4.69
N ALA A 20 -14.44 -12.48 -5.98
CA ALA A 20 -13.09 -12.14 -6.46
C ALA A 20 -12.62 -10.76 -5.96
N LEU A 21 -13.53 -9.79 -5.81
CA LEU A 21 -13.21 -8.47 -5.27
C LEU A 21 -13.12 -8.47 -3.73
N ALA A 22 -13.91 -9.30 -3.05
CA ALA A 22 -13.85 -9.48 -1.59
C ALA A 22 -12.68 -10.36 -1.12
N ALA A 23 -12.13 -11.19 -2.02
CA ALA A 23 -11.01 -12.09 -1.76
C ALA A 23 -9.70 -11.63 -2.42
N ALA A 24 -9.61 -10.37 -2.89
CA ALA A 24 -8.31 -9.76 -3.20
C ALA A 24 -7.49 -9.81 -1.91
N PRO A 25 -6.50 -10.71 -1.81
CA PRO A 25 -5.81 -10.86 -0.56
C PRO A 25 -5.01 -9.58 -0.34
N LEU A 26 -5.14 -9.03 0.86
CA LEU A 26 -4.08 -8.26 1.50
C LEU A 26 -2.88 -9.21 1.71
N ALA A 27 -2.29 -9.70 0.62
CA ALA A 27 -1.08 -10.49 0.65
C ALA A 27 0.03 -9.53 1.06
N VAL A 28 0.37 -9.54 2.35
CA VAL A 28 1.56 -8.86 2.85
C VAL A 28 2.76 -9.67 2.38
N LEU A 29 3.24 -9.36 1.18
CA LEU A 29 4.51 -9.89 0.71
C LEU A 29 5.62 -9.19 1.49
N PRO A 30 6.67 -9.92 1.92
CA PRO A 30 7.84 -9.29 2.54
C PRO A 30 8.44 -8.28 1.56
N ALA A 31 8.77 -7.09 2.05
CA ALA A 31 9.45 -6.09 1.25
C ALA A 31 10.87 -6.57 0.92
N ALA A 32 11.18 -6.71 -0.36
CA ALA A 32 12.54 -6.95 -0.80
C ALA A 32 13.30 -5.62 -0.86
N ALA A 33 14.53 -5.58 -0.33
CA ALA A 33 15.39 -4.42 -0.46
C ALA A 33 15.81 -4.24 -1.93
N ASN A 34 15.76 -3.00 -2.44
CA ASN A 34 16.31 -2.67 -3.74
C ASN A 34 17.84 -2.55 -3.63
N VAL A 35 18.55 -3.68 -3.71
CA VAL A 35 20.03 -3.74 -3.59
C VAL A 35 20.72 -2.91 -4.68
N ALA A 36 20.07 -2.71 -5.83
CA ALA A 36 20.59 -1.86 -6.89
C ALA A 36 20.57 -0.37 -6.54
N GLY A 37 19.84 0.04 -5.48
CA GLY A 37 19.81 1.42 -5.02
C GLY A 37 19.22 2.41 -6.03
N THR A 38 18.26 1.99 -6.84
CA THR A 38 17.73 2.78 -7.97
C THR A 38 16.44 3.53 -7.66
N GLY A 39 15.95 3.47 -6.42
CA GLY A 39 14.71 4.12 -6.01
C GLY A 39 14.89 4.96 -4.74
N VAL A 40 13.89 5.77 -4.43
CA VAL A 40 13.86 6.55 -3.18
C VAL A 40 13.85 5.63 -1.97
N VAL A 41 14.67 5.98 -0.98
CA VAL A 41 14.76 5.28 0.31
C VAL A 41 14.33 6.19 1.46
N ILE A 42 13.85 5.60 2.55
CA ILE A 42 13.69 6.30 3.83
C ILE A 42 15.05 6.27 4.53
N ASN A 43 15.71 7.43 4.67
CA ASN A 43 17.02 7.52 5.31
C ASN A 43 16.89 7.57 6.84
N GLU A 44 15.93 8.35 7.33
CA GLU A 44 15.61 8.45 8.75
C GLU A 44 14.10 8.61 8.96
N ALA A 45 13.58 8.05 10.04
CA ALA A 45 12.22 8.29 10.49
C ALA A 45 12.19 8.52 12.00
N TYR A 46 11.86 9.75 12.39
CA TYR A 46 11.62 10.10 13.79
C TYR A 46 10.13 10.25 14.04
N LEU A 47 9.52 9.18 14.57
CA LEU A 47 8.06 9.07 14.66
C LEU A 47 7.53 9.40 16.06
N ASN A 48 8.41 9.68 17.03
CA ASN A 48 8.03 9.99 18.42
C ASN A 48 7.98 11.49 18.75
N GLY A 49 8.17 12.38 17.77
CA GLY A 49 8.22 13.82 18.04
C GLY A 49 6.96 14.37 18.70
N GLY A 50 7.18 15.24 19.70
CA GLY A 50 6.13 15.86 20.49
C GLY A 50 5.53 14.98 21.60
N SER A 51 5.94 13.71 21.71
CA SER A 51 5.56 12.85 22.83
C SER A 51 6.31 13.21 24.12
N SER A 52 5.78 12.79 25.27
CA SER A 52 6.49 12.93 26.55
C SER A 52 7.86 12.25 26.49
N GLY A 53 8.91 12.97 26.86
CA GLY A 53 10.30 12.50 26.80
C GLY A 53 10.91 12.42 25.40
N ALA A 54 10.23 12.93 24.36
CA ALA A 54 10.80 12.98 23.03
C ALA A 54 11.94 14.00 22.93
N THR A 55 13.04 13.59 22.32
CA THR A 55 14.20 14.43 21.99
C THR A 55 13.83 15.62 21.10
N TYR A 56 12.91 15.40 20.14
CA TYR A 56 12.48 16.44 19.20
C TYR A 56 10.98 16.74 19.33
N THR A 57 10.62 17.96 18.98
CA THR A 57 9.23 18.47 19.05
C THR A 57 8.36 18.01 17.89
N HIS A 58 8.95 17.68 16.74
CA HIS A 58 8.22 17.33 15.52
C HIS A 58 8.59 15.95 15.02
N LYS A 59 7.59 15.27 14.43
CA LYS A 59 7.80 14.02 13.71
C LYS A 59 8.31 14.34 12.31
N PHE A 60 9.21 13.53 11.80
CA PHE A 60 9.68 13.65 10.43
C PHE A 60 10.03 12.29 9.82
N VAL A 61 10.03 12.26 8.49
CA VAL A 61 10.59 11.18 7.68
C VAL A 61 11.46 11.84 6.62
N GLU A 62 12.72 11.44 6.56
CA GLU A 62 13.67 11.88 5.54
C GLU A 62 13.66 10.89 4.38
N LEU A 63 13.39 11.41 3.19
CA LEU A 63 13.49 10.67 1.94
C LEU A 63 14.80 11.02 1.24
N TYR A 64 15.52 10.01 0.78
CA TYR A 64 16.78 10.16 0.07
C TYR A 64 16.71 9.53 -1.32
N ASN A 65 17.20 10.26 -2.31
CA ASN A 65 17.44 9.75 -3.65
C ASN A 65 18.93 9.35 -3.76
N PRO A 66 19.26 8.04 -3.74
CA PRO A 66 20.65 7.57 -3.84
C PRO A 66 21.26 7.64 -5.25
N THR A 67 20.54 8.19 -6.22
CA THR A 67 20.97 8.26 -7.63
C THR A 67 21.41 9.68 -8.01
N ASP A 68 22.05 9.80 -9.18
CA ASP A 68 22.44 11.07 -9.81
C ASP A 68 21.35 11.66 -10.73
N VAL A 69 20.19 11.01 -10.82
CA VAL A 69 19.05 11.41 -11.65
C VAL A 69 17.88 11.80 -10.76
N ALA A 70 17.11 12.84 -11.12
CA ALA A 70 15.90 13.20 -10.39
C ALA A 70 14.84 12.08 -10.46
N ILE A 71 14.21 11.76 -9.33
CA ILE A 71 13.11 10.80 -9.23
C ILE A 71 11.81 11.57 -9.00
N ASP A 72 10.80 11.31 -9.84
CA ASP A 72 9.47 11.90 -9.67
C ASP A 72 8.70 11.22 -8.53
N LEU A 73 8.09 12.03 -7.67
CA LEU A 73 7.30 11.60 -6.51
C LEU A 73 5.80 11.84 -6.71
N SER A 74 5.38 12.42 -7.83
CA SER A 74 4.01 12.91 -8.04
C SER A 74 2.93 11.84 -7.83
N ALA A 75 3.23 10.58 -8.16
CA ALA A 75 2.34 9.43 -7.98
C ALA A 75 2.62 8.60 -6.71
N MET A 76 3.60 9.00 -5.90
CA MET A 76 3.99 8.29 -4.68
C MET A 76 3.23 8.80 -3.47
N SER A 77 3.09 7.95 -2.46
CA SER A 77 2.55 8.32 -1.15
C SER A 77 3.37 7.67 -0.05
N LEU A 78 3.51 8.38 1.08
CA LEU A 78 4.09 7.84 2.29
C LEU A 78 2.98 7.22 3.14
N GLN A 79 3.01 5.90 3.31
CA GLN A 79 2.03 5.17 4.11
C GLN A 79 2.57 4.97 5.52
N TYR A 80 1.81 5.41 6.53
CA TYR A 80 2.11 5.22 7.94
C TYR A 80 0.95 4.51 8.63
N ARG A 81 1.25 3.53 9.49
CA ARG A 81 0.28 2.77 10.29
C ARG A 81 0.69 2.79 11.75
N SER A 82 -0.29 2.96 12.64
CA SER A 82 -0.17 2.97 14.10
C SER A 82 -0.74 1.70 14.72
#